data_AF-A0A2P8D0U0-F1
#
_entry.id   AF-A0A2P8D0U0-F1
#
_cell.length_a   1.000
_cell.length_b   1.000
_cell.length_c   1.000
_cell.angle_alpha   90.00
_cell.angle_beta   90.00
_cell.angle_gamma   90.00
#
_symmetry.space_group_name_H-M   'P 1'
#
loop_
_entity.id
_entity.type
_entity.pdbx_description
1 polymer ?
#
loop_
_entity_poly.entity_id
_entity_poly.type
_entity_poly.pdbx_seq_one_letter_code
_entity_poly.pdbx_strand_id
1 'polypeptide(L)'
;MNDIERIRQLDDEIFEEFQKYFEKIESSNFTKLYPKTAIILQLLDIGATFIKNSILDNCETDNYYAVKILYRCLIEHYLKFQFIFTKWGMSKTDDFSAEYLDYSDAREVLDSIKARVSEHQLYDPDYKIANWDSFLTTHPMFKSKTRKQVDIESQKYTFKNVIRFLNEKYTEGKHDLSSHLGKFIIEYSELSSFVHGGTKSYQELMSMQSLSQLEKEYSRISGLALHQSSSIKLFSLLMYIQTDKDLFSKHYFKIDTLIKKL
;
A
#
# COMPACT_ATOMS: atom_id res chain seq x y z
N MET A 1 -19.11 24.51 -4.34
CA MET A 1 -17.82 23.85 -4.14
C MET A 1 -18.00 22.40 -4.51
N ASN A 2 -17.28 21.91 -5.53
CA ASN A 2 -17.34 20.50 -5.91
C ASN A 2 -16.79 19.66 -4.74
N ASP A 3 -17.33 18.46 -4.50
CA ASP A 3 -16.81 17.54 -3.47
C ASP A 3 -15.31 17.29 -3.63
N ILE A 4 -14.82 17.22 -4.87
CA ILE A 4 -13.39 17.05 -5.19
C ILE A 4 -12.57 18.29 -4.78
N GLU A 5 -13.10 19.49 -4.98
CA GLU A 5 -12.44 20.74 -4.59
C GLU A 5 -12.28 20.82 -3.07
N ARG A 6 -13.30 20.38 -2.31
CA ARG A 6 -13.21 20.27 -0.85
C ARG A 6 -12.16 19.23 -0.43
N ILE A 7 -12.11 18.09 -1.12
CA ILE A 7 -11.10 17.05 -0.88
C ILE A 7 -9.70 17.60 -1.12
N ARG A 8 -9.47 18.37 -2.19
CA ARG A 8 -8.19 19.05 -2.46
C ARG A 8 -7.78 20.00 -1.34
N GLN A 9 -8.70 20.85 -0.87
CA GLN A 9 -8.39 21.76 0.24
C GLN A 9 -8.00 21.01 1.52
N LEU A 10 -8.68 19.90 1.83
CA LEU A 10 -8.31 19.06 2.98
C LEU A 10 -6.94 18.39 2.76
N ASP A 11 -6.65 17.95 1.54
CA ASP A 11 -5.36 17.38 1.18
C ASP A 11 -4.22 18.41 1.35
N ASP A 12 -4.43 19.65 0.92
CA ASP A 12 -3.49 20.76 1.10
C ASP A 12 -3.27 21.05 2.59
N GLU A 13 -4.34 21.14 3.40
CA GLU A 13 -4.22 21.32 4.86
C GLU A 13 -3.41 20.19 5.54
N ILE A 14 -3.59 18.94 5.09
CA ILE A 14 -2.84 17.78 5.60
C ILE A 14 -1.37 17.85 5.15
N PHE A 15 -1.13 18.23 3.90
CA PHE A 15 0.22 18.37 3.36
C PHE A 15 1.02 19.49 4.04
N GLU A 16 0.40 20.65 4.28
CA GLU A 16 0.99 21.74 5.06
C GLU A 16 1.37 21.29 6.47
N GLU A 17 0.54 20.45 7.11
CA GLU A 17 0.87 19.90 8.42
C GLU A 17 2.03 18.89 8.36
N PHE A 18 2.05 18.05 7.32
CA PHE A 18 3.13 17.11 7.04
C PHE A 18 4.48 17.82 6.92
N GLN A 19 4.55 18.91 6.15
CA GLN A 19 5.79 19.68 5.96
C GLN A 19 6.39 20.17 7.29
N LYS A 20 5.57 20.47 8.30
CA LYS A 20 6.05 20.96 9.61
C LYS A 20 6.79 19.91 10.44
N TYR A 21 6.60 18.62 10.15
CA TYR A 21 7.27 17.55 10.89
C TYR A 21 8.14 16.63 10.03
N PHE A 22 8.05 16.73 8.70
CA PHE A 22 8.78 15.86 7.79
C PHE A 22 10.28 15.82 8.07
N GLU A 23 10.95 16.98 8.15
CA GLU A 23 12.39 17.07 8.43
C GLU A 23 12.80 16.47 9.78
N LYS A 24 11.86 16.40 10.73
CA LYS A 24 12.12 15.87 12.07
C LYS A 24 12.16 14.35 12.09
N ILE A 25 11.55 13.69 11.10
CA ILE A 25 11.48 12.23 11.01
C ILE A 25 12.88 11.61 10.98
N GLU A 26 13.78 12.13 10.15
CA GLU A 26 15.13 11.58 9.98
C GLU A 26 15.94 11.63 11.29
N SER A 27 15.75 12.68 12.08
CA SER A 27 16.46 12.89 13.34
C SER A 27 15.82 12.22 14.57
N SER A 28 14.62 11.67 14.43
CA SER A 28 13.82 11.12 15.52
C SER A 28 14.47 9.89 16.18
N ASN A 29 14.13 9.65 17.45
CA ASN A 29 14.59 8.44 18.14
C ASN A 29 13.97 7.18 17.52
N PHE A 30 12.74 7.28 17.01
CA PHE A 30 12.10 6.19 16.28
C PHE A 30 12.96 5.71 15.11
N THR A 31 13.41 6.62 14.24
CA THR A 31 14.20 6.29 13.05
C THR A 31 15.54 5.67 13.43
N LYS A 32 16.12 6.07 14.56
CA LYS A 32 17.38 5.47 15.08
C LYS A 32 17.16 4.06 15.62
N LEU A 33 16.04 3.82 16.29
CA LEU A 33 15.72 2.53 16.91
C LEU A 33 15.15 1.51 15.93
N TYR A 34 14.41 1.98 14.92
CA TYR A 34 13.68 1.16 13.96
C TYR A 34 13.93 1.61 12.50
N PRO A 35 15.20 1.65 12.04
CA PRO A 35 15.56 2.22 10.75
C PRO A 35 14.90 1.52 9.55
N LYS A 36 14.73 0.18 9.57
CA LYS A 36 14.09 -0.56 8.47
C LYS A 36 12.60 -0.28 8.43
N THR A 37 11.95 -0.28 9.58
CA THR A 37 10.54 0.08 9.72
C THR A 37 10.32 1.51 9.22
N ALA A 38 11.12 2.48 9.69
CA ALA A 38 11.01 3.88 9.30
C ALA A 38 11.14 4.08 7.78
N ILE A 39 12.10 3.40 7.12
CA ILE A 39 12.24 3.41 5.66
C ILE A 39 10.97 2.90 4.97
N ILE A 40 10.42 1.76 5.42
CA ILE A 40 9.19 1.20 4.83
C ILE A 40 8.02 2.18 5.00
N LEU A 41 7.86 2.81 6.17
CA LEU A 41 6.80 3.80 6.40
C LEU A 41 6.91 4.96 5.40
N GLN A 42 8.12 5.50 5.21
CA GLN A 42 8.36 6.60 4.28
C GLN A 42 8.07 6.19 2.83
N LEU A 43 8.53 5.01 2.39
CA LEU A 43 8.27 4.52 1.04
C LEU A 43 6.78 4.32 0.76
N LEU A 44 6.05 3.74 1.72
CA LEU A 44 4.60 3.54 1.58
C LEU A 44 3.83 4.86 1.61
N ASP A 45 4.24 5.81 2.45
CA ASP A 45 3.62 7.14 2.52
C ASP A 45 3.83 7.94 1.23
N ILE A 46 5.06 7.95 0.71
CA ILE A 46 5.41 8.60 -0.56
C ILE A 46 4.61 7.97 -1.71
N GLY A 47 4.64 6.64 -1.82
CA GLY A 47 3.90 5.91 -2.86
C GLY A 47 2.39 6.18 -2.81
N ALA A 48 1.79 6.09 -1.62
CA ALA A 48 0.36 6.37 -1.43
C ALA A 48 0.01 7.83 -1.75
N THR A 49 0.89 8.79 -1.42
CA THR A 49 0.71 10.21 -1.74
C THR A 49 0.72 10.45 -3.25
N PHE A 50 1.68 9.90 -3.98
CA PHE A 50 1.75 10.02 -5.43
C PHE A 50 0.53 9.39 -6.12
N ILE A 51 0.12 8.20 -5.67
CA ILE A 51 -1.06 7.53 -6.23
C ILE A 51 -2.33 8.35 -5.94
N LYS A 52 -2.51 8.84 -4.70
CA LYS A 52 -3.65 9.69 -4.34
C LYS A 52 -3.67 10.98 -5.16
N ASN A 53 -2.55 11.68 -5.33
CA ASN A 53 -2.50 12.87 -6.19
C ASN A 53 -2.92 12.54 -7.63
N SER A 54 -2.38 11.45 -8.18
CA SER A 54 -2.72 11.00 -9.52
C SER A 54 -4.21 10.64 -9.66
N ILE A 55 -4.82 10.07 -8.62
CA ILE A 55 -6.28 9.81 -8.60
C ILE A 55 -7.04 11.13 -8.70
N LEU A 56 -6.71 12.12 -7.86
CA LEU A 56 -7.39 13.41 -7.87
C LEU A 56 -7.23 14.13 -9.21
N ASP A 57 -6.02 14.13 -9.78
CA ASP A 57 -5.74 14.71 -11.10
C ASP A 57 -6.60 14.02 -12.19
N ASN A 58 -6.68 12.68 -12.17
CA ASN A 58 -7.46 11.93 -13.16
C ASN A 58 -8.98 12.09 -12.95
N CYS A 59 -9.46 12.32 -11.72
CA CYS A 59 -10.85 12.69 -11.48
C CYS A 59 -11.19 14.06 -12.11
N GLU A 60 -10.28 15.04 -12.01
CA GLU A 60 -10.47 16.39 -12.56
C GLU A 60 -10.41 16.41 -14.10
N THR A 61 -9.65 15.49 -14.71
CA THR A 61 -9.56 15.33 -16.17
C THR A 61 -10.51 14.28 -16.75
N ASP A 62 -11.47 13.80 -15.96
CA ASP A 62 -12.48 12.82 -16.37
C ASP A 62 -11.91 11.49 -16.92
N ASN A 63 -10.83 10.98 -16.32
CA ASN A 63 -10.18 9.73 -16.73
C ASN A 63 -10.56 8.56 -15.80
N TYR A 64 -11.82 8.13 -15.89
CA TYR A 64 -12.39 7.06 -15.06
C TYR A 64 -11.58 5.77 -15.03
N TYR A 65 -11.08 5.35 -16.20
CA TYR A 65 -10.33 4.09 -16.32
C TYR A 65 -9.04 4.14 -15.52
N ALA A 66 -8.29 5.24 -15.61
CA ALA A 66 -7.06 5.42 -14.85
C ALA A 66 -7.35 5.54 -13.34
N VAL A 67 -8.40 6.26 -12.94
CA VAL A 67 -8.83 6.36 -11.53
C VAL A 67 -9.01 4.97 -10.91
N LYS A 68 -9.67 4.05 -11.62
CA LYS A 68 -9.92 2.67 -11.15
C LYS A 68 -8.62 1.86 -11.00
N ILE A 69 -7.71 1.96 -11.97
CA ILE A 69 -6.40 1.30 -11.89
C ILE A 69 -5.62 1.81 -10.68
N LEU A 70 -5.49 3.13 -10.55
CA LEU A 70 -4.72 3.78 -9.49
C LEU A 70 -5.31 3.49 -8.12
N TYR A 71 -6.64 3.48 -8.00
CA TYR A 71 -7.29 3.18 -6.73
C TYR A 71 -7.02 1.74 -6.27
N ARG A 72 -6.93 0.77 -7.19
CA ARG A 72 -6.47 -0.60 -6.85
C ARG A 72 -5.06 -0.59 -6.30
N CYS A 73 -4.15 0.16 -6.91
CA CYS A 73 -2.77 0.31 -6.44
C CYS A 73 -2.72 0.94 -5.04
N LEU A 74 -3.58 1.92 -4.75
CA LEU A 74 -3.65 2.56 -3.45
C LEU A 74 -4.12 1.59 -2.35
N ILE A 75 -5.12 0.76 -2.64
CA ILE A 75 -5.58 -0.30 -1.73
C ILE A 75 -4.41 -1.22 -1.34
N GLU A 76 -3.54 -1.60 -2.28
CA GLU A 76 -2.36 -2.42 -1.96
C GLU A 76 -1.39 -1.72 -1.02
N HIS A 77 -1.08 -0.44 -1.28
CA HIS A 77 -0.17 0.34 -0.44
C HIS A 77 -0.74 0.51 0.98
N TYR A 78 -2.02 0.83 1.08
CA TYR A 78 -2.72 0.96 2.34
C TYR A 78 -2.69 -0.35 3.14
N LEU A 79 -3.03 -1.49 2.52
CA LEU A 79 -3.05 -2.78 3.22
C LEU A 79 -1.64 -3.26 3.59
N LYS A 80 -0.64 -3.03 2.74
CA LYS A 80 0.77 -3.28 3.08
C LYS A 80 1.17 -2.44 4.30
N PHE A 81 0.82 -1.16 4.33
CA PHE A 81 1.08 -0.32 5.50
C PHE A 81 0.41 -0.87 6.77
N GLN A 82 -0.88 -1.19 6.71
CA GLN A 82 -1.62 -1.74 7.86
C GLN A 82 -0.98 -3.04 8.38
N PHE A 83 -0.46 -3.87 7.46
CA PHE A 83 0.26 -5.09 7.80
C PHE A 83 1.57 -4.80 8.55
N ILE A 84 2.40 -3.89 8.04
CA ILE A 84 3.65 -3.47 8.72
C ILE A 84 3.34 -2.85 10.08
N PHE A 85 2.39 -1.92 10.14
CA PHE A 85 1.94 -1.26 11.38
C PHE A 85 1.52 -2.28 12.44
N THR A 86 0.69 -3.25 12.07
CA THR A 86 0.19 -4.29 12.99
C THR A 86 1.33 -5.18 13.46
N LYS A 87 2.21 -5.63 12.54
CA LYS A 87 3.35 -6.49 12.87
C LYS A 87 4.33 -5.81 13.80
N TRP A 88 4.70 -4.57 13.50
CA TRP A 88 5.54 -3.77 14.38
C TRP A 88 4.84 -3.50 15.72
N GLY A 89 3.54 -3.21 15.74
CA GLY A 89 2.79 -3.01 16.99
C GLY A 89 2.81 -4.23 17.93
N MET A 90 2.90 -5.44 17.37
CA MET A 90 2.99 -6.69 18.13
C MET A 90 4.39 -6.95 18.70
N SER A 91 5.45 -6.73 17.92
CA SER A 91 6.83 -7.06 18.35
C SER A 91 7.56 -5.88 18.97
N LYS A 92 7.27 -4.66 18.49
CA LYS A 92 8.04 -3.42 18.72
C LYS A 92 9.53 -3.60 18.44
N THR A 93 9.85 -4.39 17.41
CA THR A 93 11.21 -4.61 16.91
C THR A 93 11.31 -4.29 15.43
N ASP A 94 12.55 -4.09 14.95
CA ASP A 94 12.82 -3.83 13.54
C ASP A 94 13.01 -5.11 12.70
N ASP A 95 13.07 -6.27 13.35
CA ASP A 95 13.41 -7.56 12.71
C ASP A 95 12.44 -7.92 11.60
N PHE A 96 11.14 -7.75 11.86
CA PHE A 96 10.11 -8.06 10.88
C PHE A 96 10.23 -7.18 9.62
N SER A 97 10.54 -5.90 9.80
CA SER A 97 10.73 -4.96 8.69
C SER A 97 11.99 -5.27 7.90
N ALA A 98 13.06 -5.73 8.57
CA ALA A 98 14.26 -6.22 7.90
C ALA A 98 13.94 -7.45 7.02
N GLU A 99 13.28 -8.46 7.58
CA GLU A 99 12.85 -9.64 6.82
C GLU A 99 11.92 -9.29 5.66
N TYR A 100 10.96 -8.39 5.89
CA TYR A 100 10.03 -7.93 4.86
C TYR A 100 10.77 -7.37 3.65
N LEU A 101 11.73 -6.47 3.87
CA LEU A 101 12.53 -5.88 2.79
C LEU A 101 13.31 -6.94 2.02
N ASP A 102 13.98 -7.85 2.74
CA ASP A 102 14.77 -8.91 2.11
C ASP A 102 13.90 -9.81 1.23
N TYR A 103 12.76 -10.29 1.73
CA TYR A 103 11.90 -11.18 0.97
C TYR A 103 11.11 -10.47 -0.14
N SER A 104 10.81 -9.18 0.01
CA SER A 104 10.24 -8.37 -1.06
C SER A 104 11.22 -8.24 -2.23
N ASP A 105 12.47 -7.87 -1.97
CA ASP A 105 13.51 -7.78 -2.99
C ASP A 105 13.78 -9.14 -3.65
N ALA A 106 13.91 -10.19 -2.84
CA ALA A 106 14.08 -11.55 -3.34
C ALA A 106 12.97 -11.94 -4.32
N ARG A 107 11.73 -11.57 -3.99
CA ARG A 107 10.58 -11.91 -4.82
C ARG A 107 10.64 -11.23 -6.17
N GLU A 108 10.99 -9.95 -6.22
CA GLU A 108 11.13 -9.19 -7.47
C GLU A 108 12.21 -9.79 -8.36
N VAL A 109 13.37 -10.14 -7.79
CA VAL A 109 14.44 -10.79 -8.54
C VAL A 109 14.01 -12.16 -9.05
N LEU A 110 13.36 -12.98 -8.23
CA LEU A 110 12.86 -14.29 -8.64
C LEU A 110 11.83 -14.18 -9.78
N ASP A 111 10.93 -13.20 -9.73
CA ASP A 111 9.93 -12.99 -10.78
C ASP A 111 10.58 -12.47 -12.08
N SER A 112 11.64 -11.66 -12.00
CA SER A 112 12.46 -11.27 -13.16
C SER A 112 13.16 -12.49 -13.80
N ILE A 113 13.73 -13.38 -12.99
CA ILE A 113 14.36 -14.62 -13.49
C ILE A 113 13.30 -15.51 -14.16
N LYS A 114 12.10 -15.67 -13.56
CA LYS A 114 11.00 -16.43 -14.18
C LYS A 114 10.63 -15.86 -15.54
N ALA A 115 10.52 -14.54 -15.66
CA ALA A 115 10.18 -13.89 -16.92
C ALA A 115 11.22 -14.20 -18.02
N ARG A 116 12.52 -14.17 -17.69
CA ARG A 116 13.59 -14.56 -18.63
C ARG A 116 13.55 -16.03 -19.04
N VAL A 117 13.24 -16.92 -18.09
CA VAL A 117 13.02 -18.35 -18.43
C VAL A 117 11.85 -18.48 -19.39
N SER A 118 10.73 -17.83 -19.10
CA SER A 118 9.54 -17.87 -19.95
C SER A 118 9.79 -17.29 -21.34
N GLU A 119 10.58 -16.22 -21.46
CA GLU A 119 11.04 -15.68 -22.74
C GLU A 119 11.79 -16.73 -23.57
N HIS A 120 12.80 -17.38 -22.99
CA HIS A 120 13.55 -18.42 -23.69
C HIS A 120 12.68 -19.63 -24.06
N GLN A 121 11.71 -19.97 -23.20
CA GLN A 121 10.77 -21.06 -23.44
C GLN A 121 9.82 -20.82 -24.62
N LEU A 122 9.72 -19.60 -25.14
CA LEU A 122 9.02 -19.33 -26.39
C LEU A 122 9.73 -19.95 -27.61
N TYR A 123 11.05 -20.12 -27.52
CA TYR A 123 11.89 -20.64 -28.60
C TYR A 123 12.38 -22.07 -28.34
N ASP A 124 12.57 -22.42 -27.07
CA ASP A 124 12.97 -23.75 -26.61
C ASP A 124 12.13 -24.15 -25.38
N PRO A 125 11.02 -24.90 -25.56
CA PRO A 125 10.12 -25.28 -24.46
C PRO A 125 10.81 -26.01 -23.30
N ASP A 126 11.94 -26.67 -23.56
CA ASP A 126 12.70 -27.43 -22.56
C ASP A 126 13.79 -26.59 -21.87
N TYR A 127 13.93 -25.31 -22.23
CA TYR A 127 14.91 -24.41 -21.63
C TYR A 127 14.76 -24.35 -20.11
N LYS A 128 15.88 -24.57 -19.42
CA LYS A 128 16.03 -24.43 -17.97
C LYS A 128 17.34 -23.70 -17.68
N ILE A 129 17.29 -22.69 -16.81
CA ILE A 129 18.51 -22.07 -16.29
C ILE A 129 19.23 -23.09 -15.40
N ALA A 130 20.48 -23.40 -15.73
CA ALA A 130 21.30 -24.37 -15.00
C ALA A 130 21.58 -23.99 -13.54
N ASN A 131 21.49 -22.69 -13.20
CA ASN A 131 21.82 -22.19 -11.87
C ASN A 131 20.79 -21.15 -11.38
N TRP A 132 19.53 -21.56 -11.31
CA TRP A 132 18.42 -20.73 -10.80
C TRP A 132 18.68 -20.25 -9.36
N ASP A 133 19.46 -21.03 -8.60
CA ASP A 133 19.91 -20.73 -7.24
C ASP A 133 21.15 -19.82 -7.18
N SER A 134 21.75 -19.46 -8.32
CA SER A 134 22.90 -18.53 -8.37
C SER A 134 22.57 -17.18 -7.74
N PHE A 135 21.31 -16.73 -7.83
CA PHE A 135 20.89 -15.51 -7.13
C PHE A 135 20.92 -15.71 -5.60
N LEU A 136 20.37 -16.83 -5.13
CA LEU A 136 20.32 -17.16 -3.70
C LEU A 136 21.71 -17.27 -3.09
N THR A 137 22.70 -17.78 -3.83
CA THR A 137 24.09 -17.88 -3.36
C THR A 137 24.82 -16.53 -3.32
N THR A 138 24.41 -15.56 -4.15
CA THR A 138 24.98 -14.21 -4.14
C THR A 138 24.34 -13.27 -3.11
N HIS A 139 23.10 -13.52 -2.70
CA HIS A 139 22.39 -12.69 -1.74
C HIS A 139 22.68 -13.13 -0.28
N PRO A 140 23.31 -12.31 0.59
CA PRO A 140 23.78 -12.72 1.92
C PRO A 140 22.72 -13.43 2.79
N MET A 141 21.47 -12.94 2.77
CA MET A 141 20.36 -13.49 3.56
C MET A 141 19.74 -14.79 3.01
N PHE A 142 20.09 -15.20 1.78
CA PHE A 142 19.51 -16.36 1.11
C PHE A 142 20.51 -17.46 0.79
N LYS A 143 21.79 -17.30 1.15
CA LYS A 143 22.86 -18.29 0.90
C LYS A 143 22.52 -19.69 1.40
N SER A 144 21.78 -19.78 2.51
CA SER A 144 21.36 -21.04 3.13
C SER A 144 19.90 -21.40 2.87
N LYS A 145 19.17 -20.62 2.06
CA LYS A 145 17.75 -20.83 1.77
C LYS A 145 17.57 -21.43 0.39
N THR A 146 16.60 -22.33 0.30
CA THR A 146 16.11 -22.86 -0.98
C THR A 146 15.11 -21.90 -1.59
N ARG A 147 14.96 -21.95 -2.93
CA ARG A 147 13.86 -21.30 -3.64
C ARG A 147 12.51 -21.51 -2.95
N LYS A 148 12.18 -22.75 -2.61
CA LYS A 148 10.88 -23.11 -2.03
C LYS A 148 10.64 -22.38 -0.72
N GLN A 149 11.68 -22.20 0.09
CA GLN A 149 11.58 -21.42 1.33
C GLN A 149 11.33 -19.94 1.03
N VAL A 150 12.05 -19.35 0.08
CA VAL A 150 11.81 -17.95 -0.34
C VAL A 150 10.40 -17.77 -0.93
N ASP A 151 9.92 -18.71 -1.76
CA ASP A 151 8.57 -18.69 -2.32
C ASP A 151 7.50 -18.80 -1.22
N ILE A 152 7.67 -19.68 -0.22
CA ILE A 152 6.73 -19.82 0.90
C ILE A 152 6.71 -18.55 1.77
N GLU A 153 7.86 -17.98 2.04
CA GLU A 153 7.99 -16.80 2.89
C GLU A 153 7.44 -15.55 2.19
N SER A 154 7.77 -15.34 0.92
CA SER A 154 7.23 -14.24 0.12
C SER A 154 5.72 -14.28 -0.06
N GLN A 155 5.11 -15.48 -0.06
CA GLN A 155 3.65 -15.61 -0.11
C GLN A 155 2.94 -14.92 1.06
N LYS A 156 3.59 -14.77 2.23
CA LYS A 156 3.01 -14.08 3.39
C LYS A 156 2.60 -12.64 3.07
N TYR A 157 3.28 -12.01 2.11
CA TYR A 157 3.09 -10.62 1.72
C TYR A 157 2.10 -10.42 0.57
N THR A 158 1.52 -11.51 0.05
CA THR A 158 0.46 -11.42 -0.97
C THR A 158 -0.79 -10.79 -0.38
N PHE A 159 -1.54 -10.05 -1.20
CA PHE A 159 -2.78 -9.35 -0.82
C PHE A 159 -3.72 -10.23 0.01
N LYS A 160 -4.00 -11.46 -0.45
CA LYS A 160 -4.89 -12.40 0.25
C LYS A 160 -4.38 -12.78 1.64
N ASN A 161 -3.08 -13.02 1.78
CA ASN A 161 -2.48 -13.41 3.06
C ASN A 161 -2.36 -12.23 4.01
N VAL A 162 -2.09 -11.03 3.50
CA VAL A 162 -2.14 -9.77 4.26
C VAL A 162 -3.55 -9.54 4.83
N ILE A 163 -4.59 -9.61 3.99
CA ILE A 163 -5.97 -9.44 4.47
C ILE A 163 -6.35 -10.49 5.51
N ARG A 164 -6.00 -11.77 5.26
CA ARG A 164 -6.27 -12.85 6.22
C ARG A 164 -5.63 -12.54 7.58
N PHE A 165 -4.35 -12.17 7.60
CA PHE A 165 -3.65 -11.80 8.82
C PHE A 165 -4.29 -10.60 9.52
N LEU A 166 -4.63 -9.54 8.78
CA LEU A 166 -5.25 -8.34 9.36
C LEU A 166 -6.62 -8.68 9.94
N ASN A 167 -7.42 -9.50 9.26
CA ASN A 167 -8.72 -9.94 9.76
C ASN A 167 -8.57 -10.76 11.03
N GLU A 168 -7.65 -11.72 11.07
CA GLU A 168 -7.34 -12.48 12.29
C GLU A 168 -7.00 -11.55 13.45
N LYS A 169 -6.12 -10.56 13.23
CA LYS A 169 -5.68 -9.64 14.31
C LYS A 169 -6.74 -8.63 14.74
N TYR A 170 -7.58 -8.14 13.83
CA TYR A 170 -8.60 -7.14 14.16
C TYR A 170 -9.88 -7.74 14.74
N THR A 171 -10.09 -9.05 14.57
CA THR A 171 -11.27 -9.77 15.09
C THR A 171 -11.02 -10.48 16.41
N GLU A 172 -9.79 -10.46 16.93
CA GLU A 172 -9.47 -10.77 18.32
C GLU A 172 -10.17 -9.75 19.25
N GLY A 173 -11.50 -9.84 19.39
CA GLY A 173 -12.31 -9.06 20.33
C GLY A 173 -13.59 -8.38 19.80
N LYS A 174 -13.79 -8.18 18.47
CA LYS A 174 -15.02 -7.56 17.89
C LYS A 174 -15.27 -7.99 16.42
N HIS A 175 -16.54 -8.23 16.05
CA HIS A 175 -16.94 -8.72 14.71
C HIS A 175 -17.04 -7.64 13.60
N ASP A 176 -17.08 -6.34 13.93
CA ASP A 176 -17.38 -5.29 12.93
C ASP A 176 -16.26 -5.04 11.89
N LEU A 177 -14.99 -5.25 12.25
CA LEU A 177 -13.83 -4.98 11.38
C LEU A 177 -13.72 -5.95 10.19
N SER A 178 -14.26 -7.17 10.31
CA SER A 178 -14.32 -8.13 9.19
C SER A 178 -15.12 -7.59 8.01
N SER A 179 -16.18 -6.83 8.27
CA SER A 179 -17.03 -6.27 7.22
C SER A 179 -16.27 -5.26 6.36
N HIS A 180 -15.37 -4.49 6.95
CA HIS A 180 -14.57 -3.50 6.25
C HIS A 180 -13.49 -4.14 5.37
N LEU A 181 -12.73 -5.12 5.92
CA LEU A 181 -11.74 -5.86 5.13
C LEU A 181 -12.36 -6.69 4.00
N GLY A 182 -13.57 -7.21 4.21
CA GLY A 182 -14.34 -7.90 3.17
C GLY A 182 -14.66 -7.01 1.96
N LYS A 183 -14.94 -5.72 2.19
CA LYS A 183 -15.18 -4.75 1.09
C LYS A 183 -13.93 -4.57 0.23
N PHE A 184 -12.73 -4.51 0.83
CA PHE A 184 -11.49 -4.45 0.07
C PHE A 184 -11.28 -5.66 -0.83
N ILE A 185 -11.62 -6.87 -0.39
CA ILE A 185 -11.49 -8.08 -1.23
C ILE A 185 -12.35 -7.95 -2.48
N ILE A 186 -13.62 -7.57 -2.32
CA ILE A 186 -14.56 -7.43 -3.43
C ILE A 186 -14.07 -6.33 -4.36
N GLU A 187 -13.84 -5.12 -3.84
CA GLU A 187 -13.44 -3.96 -4.63
C GLU A 187 -12.13 -4.21 -5.38
N TYR A 188 -11.11 -4.76 -4.71
CA TYR A 188 -9.85 -5.12 -5.36
C TYR A 188 -10.01 -6.15 -6.49
N SER A 189 -10.89 -7.13 -6.31
CA SER A 189 -11.20 -8.11 -7.35
C SER A 189 -11.89 -7.46 -8.55
N GLU A 190 -12.81 -6.53 -8.33
CA GLU A 190 -13.52 -5.83 -9.41
C GLU A 190 -12.58 -4.91 -10.19
N LEU A 191 -11.76 -4.15 -9.48
CA LEU A 191 -10.76 -3.26 -10.07
C LEU A 191 -9.69 -4.01 -10.88
N SER A 192 -9.47 -5.30 -10.63
CA SER A 192 -8.54 -6.11 -11.42
C SER A 192 -8.95 -6.20 -12.89
N SER A 193 -10.24 -6.04 -13.21
CA SER A 193 -10.68 -5.97 -14.61
C SER A 193 -10.13 -4.75 -15.33
N PHE A 194 -9.88 -3.63 -14.64
CA PHE A 194 -9.31 -2.41 -15.24
C PHE A 194 -7.80 -2.55 -15.46
N VAL A 195 -7.10 -3.29 -14.62
CA VAL A 195 -5.65 -3.54 -14.78
C VAL A 195 -5.36 -4.50 -15.93
N HIS A 196 -6.19 -5.53 -16.09
CA HIS A 196 -5.94 -6.60 -17.06
C HIS A 196 -6.72 -6.45 -18.38
N GLY A 197 -7.40 -5.31 -18.60
CA GLY A 197 -8.22 -5.10 -19.80
C GLY A 197 -9.41 -6.06 -19.91
N GLY A 198 -9.94 -6.51 -18.78
CA GLY A 198 -11.06 -7.45 -18.71
C GLY A 198 -12.38 -6.82 -19.17
N THR A 199 -13.29 -7.65 -19.70
CA THR A 199 -14.57 -7.22 -20.27
C THR A 199 -15.48 -6.47 -19.30
N LYS A 200 -15.41 -6.79 -17.99
CA LYS A 200 -16.19 -6.11 -16.96
C LYS A 200 -15.86 -4.61 -16.86
N SER A 201 -14.61 -4.21 -17.09
CA SER A 201 -14.21 -2.79 -17.07
C SER A 201 -14.87 -1.98 -18.19
N TYR A 202 -14.99 -2.55 -19.39
CA TYR A 202 -15.68 -1.91 -20.51
C TYR A 202 -17.19 -1.87 -20.30
N GLN A 203 -17.78 -2.93 -19.72
CA GLN A 203 -19.20 -2.94 -19.36
C GLN A 203 -19.51 -1.86 -18.33
N GLU A 204 -18.66 -1.68 -17.32
CA GLU A 204 -18.80 -0.63 -16.31
C GLU A 204 -18.71 0.76 -16.95
N LEU A 205 -17.69 1.01 -17.79
CA LEU A 205 -17.56 2.26 -18.55
C LEU A 205 -18.81 2.57 -19.39
N MET A 206 -19.35 1.58 -20.11
CA MET A 206 -20.57 1.74 -20.92
C MET A 206 -21.82 1.95 -20.05
N SER A 207 -21.82 1.46 -18.81
CA SER A 207 -22.93 1.62 -17.85
C SER A 207 -22.92 2.97 -17.12
N MET A 208 -21.80 3.70 -17.14
CA MET A 208 -21.71 5.07 -16.64
C MET A 208 -22.36 6.04 -17.62
N GLN A 209 -23.70 6.02 -17.65
CA GLN A 209 -24.51 6.71 -18.65
C GLN A 209 -24.79 8.18 -18.32
N SER A 210 -24.45 8.64 -17.11
CA SER A 210 -24.71 10.02 -16.68
C SER A 210 -23.52 10.63 -15.96
N LEU A 211 -23.31 11.93 -16.19
CA LEU A 211 -22.33 12.74 -15.46
C LEU A 211 -22.50 12.63 -13.94
N SER A 212 -23.75 12.59 -13.45
CA SER A 212 -24.02 12.46 -12.01
C SER A 212 -23.52 11.15 -11.39
N GLN A 213 -23.62 10.01 -12.12
CA GLN A 213 -23.06 8.74 -11.64
C GLN A 213 -21.53 8.79 -11.57
N LEU A 214 -20.93 9.42 -12.58
CA LEU A 214 -19.49 9.57 -12.70
C LEU A 214 -18.92 10.48 -11.61
N GLU A 215 -19.53 11.66 -11.42
CA GLU A 215 -19.21 12.60 -10.34
C GLU A 215 -19.32 11.92 -8.97
N LYS A 216 -20.38 11.16 -8.72
CA LYS A 216 -20.56 10.44 -7.45
C LYS A 216 -19.43 9.44 -7.21
N GLU A 217 -19.00 8.72 -8.24
CA GLU A 217 -17.93 7.74 -8.12
C GLU A 217 -16.55 8.43 -7.97
N TYR A 218 -16.32 9.54 -8.66
CA TYR A 218 -15.14 10.38 -8.45
C TYR A 218 -15.08 10.94 -7.02
N SER A 219 -16.17 11.48 -6.49
CA SER A 219 -16.24 11.94 -5.10
C SER A 219 -15.93 10.80 -4.14
N ARG A 220 -16.52 9.61 -4.36
CA ARG A 220 -16.29 8.43 -3.52
C ARG A 220 -14.82 8.00 -3.54
N ILE A 221 -14.23 7.81 -4.71
CA ILE A 221 -12.84 7.34 -4.84
C ILE A 221 -11.86 8.40 -4.33
N SER A 222 -12.09 9.68 -4.62
CA SER A 222 -11.26 10.78 -4.13
C SER A 222 -11.26 10.85 -2.60
N GLY A 223 -12.44 10.72 -1.98
CA GLY A 223 -12.57 10.72 -0.52
C GLY A 223 -11.89 9.51 0.12
N LEU A 224 -12.07 8.31 -0.46
CA LEU A 224 -11.39 7.10 0.00
C LEU A 224 -9.88 7.18 -0.18
N ALA A 225 -9.41 7.75 -1.29
CA ALA A 225 -8.00 7.90 -1.57
C ALA A 225 -7.31 8.83 -0.58
N LEU A 226 -7.93 9.99 -0.30
CA LEU A 226 -7.43 10.92 0.71
C LEU A 226 -7.45 10.28 2.10
N HIS A 227 -8.54 9.59 2.46
CA HIS A 227 -8.63 8.90 3.75
C HIS A 227 -7.52 7.84 3.91
N GLN A 228 -7.30 6.99 2.91
CA GLN A 228 -6.28 5.92 2.96
C GLN A 228 -4.87 6.48 3.04
N SER A 229 -4.52 7.45 2.18
CA SER A 229 -3.21 8.11 2.19
C SER A 229 -2.96 8.85 3.52
N SER A 230 -3.96 9.57 4.03
CA SER A 230 -3.82 10.30 5.29
C SER A 230 -3.78 9.37 6.51
N SER A 231 -4.46 8.22 6.44
CA SER A 231 -4.38 7.19 7.49
C SER A 231 -2.94 6.66 7.62
N ILE A 232 -2.22 6.46 6.51
CA ILE A 232 -0.81 6.05 6.55
C ILE A 232 0.02 7.06 7.36
N LYS A 233 -0.14 8.37 7.10
CA LYS A 233 0.53 9.43 7.88
C LYS A 233 0.14 9.41 9.34
N LEU A 234 -1.16 9.32 9.62
CA LEU A 234 -1.71 9.34 10.98
C LEU A 234 -1.18 8.18 11.83
N PHE A 235 -1.24 6.95 11.30
CA PHE A 235 -0.74 5.76 12.00
C PHE A 235 0.80 5.74 12.08
N SER A 236 1.50 6.31 11.10
CA SER A 236 2.95 6.50 11.21
C SER A 236 3.30 7.44 12.37
N LEU A 237 2.55 8.54 12.54
CA LEU A 237 2.73 9.44 13.69
C LEU A 237 2.50 8.73 15.03
N LEU A 238 1.56 7.78 15.12
CA LEU A 238 1.40 6.96 16.33
C LEU A 238 2.64 6.13 16.67
N MET A 239 3.34 5.64 15.65
CA MET A 239 4.60 4.91 15.82
C MET A 239 5.70 5.86 16.31
N TYR A 240 5.87 7.02 15.67
CA TYR A 240 6.83 8.04 16.10
C TYR A 240 6.57 8.55 17.54
N ILE A 241 5.30 8.71 17.94
CA ILE A 241 4.91 9.14 19.29
C ILE A 241 5.41 8.19 20.39
N GLN A 242 5.65 6.90 20.07
CA GLN A 242 6.12 5.93 21.08
C GLN A 242 7.50 6.29 21.64
N THR A 243 8.32 7.00 20.88
CA THR A 243 9.69 7.39 21.27
C THR A 243 9.86 8.90 21.35
N ASP A 244 9.05 9.66 20.60
CA ASP A 244 9.22 11.11 20.40
C ASP A 244 7.88 11.85 20.62
N LYS A 245 7.20 11.55 21.74
CA LYS A 245 5.85 12.03 22.06
C LYS A 245 5.68 13.54 21.89
N ASP A 246 6.55 14.34 22.50
CA ASP A 246 6.43 15.81 22.48
C ASP A 246 6.65 16.40 21.09
N LEU A 247 7.40 15.68 20.24
CA LEU A 247 7.70 16.10 18.88
C LEU A 247 6.49 15.88 17.95
N PHE A 248 5.78 14.77 18.10
CA PHE A 248 4.79 14.32 17.11
C PHE A 248 3.31 14.35 17.56
N SER A 249 3.01 14.44 18.87
CA SER A 249 1.62 14.36 19.36
C SER A 249 0.71 15.45 18.78
N LYS A 250 1.21 16.70 18.69
CA LYS A 250 0.41 17.81 18.14
C LYS A 250 0.05 17.60 16.67
N HIS A 251 0.97 17.02 15.90
CA HIS A 251 0.80 16.74 14.48
C HIS A 251 -0.22 15.62 14.27
N TYR A 252 -0.18 14.59 15.12
CA TYR A 252 -1.18 13.52 15.14
C TYR A 252 -2.59 14.07 15.35
N PHE A 253 -2.81 14.87 16.40
CA PHE A 253 -4.14 15.42 16.69
C PHE A 253 -4.64 16.36 15.59
N LYS A 254 -3.74 17.12 14.95
CA LYS A 254 -4.10 17.99 13.84
C LYS A 254 -4.55 17.15 12.63
N ILE A 255 -3.78 16.15 12.21
CA ILE A 255 -4.16 15.27 11.10
C ILE A 255 -5.44 14.49 11.40
N ASP A 256 -5.60 13.93 12.61
CA ASP A 256 -6.83 13.24 13.03
C ASP A 256 -8.06 14.14 12.90
N THR A 257 -7.94 15.40 13.32
CA THR A 257 -9.01 16.40 13.18
C THR A 257 -9.35 16.68 11.72
N LEU A 258 -8.34 16.76 10.85
CA LEU A 258 -8.54 17.00 9.41
C LEU A 258 -9.22 15.81 8.72
N ILE A 259 -8.78 14.58 9.02
CA ILE A 259 -9.38 13.36 8.45
C ILE A 259 -10.85 13.24 8.86
N LYS A 260 -11.22 13.62 10.09
CA LYS A 260 -12.62 13.61 10.57
C LYS A 260 -13.53 14.62 9.86
N LYS A 261 -12.97 15.54 9.06
CA LYS A 261 -13.76 16.45 8.21
C LYS A 261 -14.16 15.80 6.87
N LEU A 262 -13.66 14.61 6.54
CA LEU A 262 -14.09 13.85 5.34
C LEU A 262 -15.46 13.23 5.57
#